data_AF-A0A1W9M447-F1
#
_entry.id   AF-A0A1W9M447-F1
#
_cell.length_a   1.000
_cell.length_b   1.000
_cell.length_c   1.000
_cell.angle_alpha   90.00
_cell.angle_beta   90.00
_cell.angle_gamma   90.00
#
_symmetry.space_group_name_H-M   'P 1'
#
loop_
_entity.id
_entity.type
_entity.pdbx_description
1 polymer ?
#
loop_
_entity_poly.entity_id
_entity_poly.type
_entity_poly.pdbx_seq_one_letter_code
_entity_poly.pdbx_strand_id
1 'polypeptide(L)'
;MQLKSKEEAQTRIVELKQKASFAVGMAGLQKQKARVALSLDASGSMIPLYEDGTVQQVCARLLAMAMQFDDNGAADAFLFDTSDKEVGEIFEKNFFEFTTNDLLKAFYKMRGGTSYADVIKRIVKKYTKTAGDPAYVLFVTDGDNSDKKQAEAAMIEASKYPIFWQFVGIGKSSFDFLEKLDNLKGRVVDNANFFAVNDINAITDQELYQRMLTEFPLWLKAAKEKGIY
;
A
#
# COMPACT_ATOMS: atom_id res chain seq x y z
N MET A 1 7.80 16.74 0.52
CA MET A 1 7.31 18.09 0.18
C MET A 1 5.79 18.05 0.09
N GLN A 2 5.09 18.78 0.96
CA GLN A 2 3.63 18.85 0.97
C GLN A 2 3.10 19.56 -0.29
N LEU A 3 2.06 19.01 -0.91
CA LEU A 3 1.34 19.64 -2.01
C LEU A 3 0.36 20.64 -1.42
N LYS A 4 0.39 21.89 -1.88
CA LYS A 4 -0.35 23.01 -1.28
C LYS A 4 -1.59 23.43 -2.04
N SER A 5 -1.77 22.94 -3.27
CA SER A 5 -2.93 23.23 -4.09
C SER A 5 -3.33 22.04 -4.97
N LYS A 6 -4.57 22.09 -5.49
CA LYS A 6 -5.06 21.11 -6.47
C LYS A 6 -4.20 21.09 -7.74
N GLU A 7 -3.70 22.25 -8.16
CA GLU A 7 -2.88 22.41 -9.37
C GLU A 7 -1.50 21.78 -9.20
N GLU A 8 -0.86 21.99 -8.05
CA GLU A 8 0.40 21.31 -7.70
C GLU A 8 0.20 19.79 -7.65
N ALA A 9 -0.90 19.34 -7.05
CA ALA A 9 -1.21 17.92 -6.95
C ALA A 9 -1.48 17.28 -8.32
N GLN A 10 -2.24 17.96 -9.20
CA GLN A 10 -2.49 17.48 -10.56
C GLN A 10 -1.17 17.38 -11.35
N THR A 11 -0.33 18.40 -11.29
CA THR A 11 0.99 18.39 -11.94
C THR A 11 1.83 17.20 -11.46
N ARG A 12 1.87 16.98 -10.14
CA ARG A 12 2.58 15.86 -9.53
C ARG A 12 2.04 14.49 -9.99
N ILE A 13 0.73 14.31 -10.05
CA ILE A 13 0.11 13.05 -10.49
C ILE A 13 0.47 12.75 -11.96
N VAL A 14 0.43 13.76 -12.84
CA VAL A 14 0.80 13.59 -14.27
C VAL A 14 2.24 13.11 -14.42
N GLU A 15 3.18 13.71 -13.68
CA GLU A 15 4.58 13.27 -13.67
C GLU A 15 4.72 11.84 -13.15
N LEU A 16 4.06 11.52 -12.03
CA LEU A 16 4.13 10.21 -11.41
C LEU A 16 3.53 9.12 -12.30
N LYS A 17 2.45 9.42 -13.04
CA LYS A 17 1.82 8.50 -13.99
C LYS A 17 2.80 8.06 -15.09
N GLN A 18 3.58 8.99 -15.63
CA GLN A 18 4.59 8.67 -16.65
C GLN A 18 5.68 7.75 -16.09
N LYS A 19 6.17 8.06 -14.88
CA LYS A 19 7.21 7.27 -14.21
C LYS A 19 6.70 5.87 -13.81
N ALA A 20 5.48 5.78 -13.30
CA ALA A 20 4.83 4.51 -12.99
C ALA A 20 4.64 3.66 -14.25
N SER A 21 4.16 4.25 -15.34
CA SER A 21 4.00 3.56 -16.63
C SER A 21 5.32 2.99 -17.15
N PHE A 22 6.40 3.76 -17.06
CA PHE A 22 7.74 3.29 -17.42
C PHE A 22 8.18 2.09 -16.55
N ALA A 23 8.02 2.18 -15.23
CA ALA A 23 8.40 1.11 -14.30
C ALA A 23 7.56 -0.17 -14.52
N VAL A 24 6.25 -0.03 -14.70
CA VAL A 24 5.33 -1.12 -15.09
C VAL A 24 5.77 -1.76 -16.40
N GLY A 25 6.22 -0.95 -17.36
CA GLY A 25 6.77 -1.43 -18.63
C GLY A 25 8.03 -2.28 -18.45
N MET A 26 8.97 -1.81 -17.63
CA MET A 26 10.19 -2.54 -17.31
C MET A 26 9.93 -3.85 -16.56
N ALA A 27 8.87 -3.90 -15.74
CA ALA A 27 8.44 -5.10 -15.02
C ALA A 27 7.65 -6.09 -15.89
N GLY A 28 7.35 -5.75 -17.16
CA GLY A 28 6.56 -6.61 -18.06
C GLY A 28 5.08 -6.69 -17.69
N LEU A 29 4.55 -5.69 -16.98
CA LEU A 29 3.20 -5.68 -16.42
C LEU A 29 2.21 -4.80 -17.19
N GLN A 30 2.52 -4.38 -18.42
CA GLN A 30 1.70 -3.42 -19.20
C GLN A 30 0.26 -3.89 -19.45
N LYS A 31 0.02 -5.21 -19.42
CA LYS A 31 -1.30 -5.83 -19.63
C LYS A 31 -1.88 -6.40 -18.33
N GLN A 32 -1.16 -6.30 -17.22
CA GLN A 32 -1.61 -6.82 -15.95
C GLN A 32 -2.65 -5.86 -15.37
N LYS A 33 -3.80 -6.40 -14.99
CA LYS A 33 -4.80 -5.68 -14.19
C LYS A 33 -4.66 -6.03 -12.73
N ALA A 34 -4.89 -5.07 -11.85
CA ALA A 34 -4.99 -5.32 -10.43
C ALA A 34 -5.79 -4.20 -9.76
N ARG A 35 -6.62 -4.59 -8.79
CA ARG A 35 -7.20 -3.65 -7.84
C ARG A 35 -6.09 -3.08 -6.97
N VAL A 36 -6.13 -1.80 -6.61
CA VAL A 36 -5.07 -1.19 -5.81
C VAL A 36 -5.58 -0.68 -4.47
N ALA A 37 -4.85 -1.00 -3.40
CA ALA A 37 -5.16 -0.55 -2.05
C ALA A 37 -3.94 0.05 -1.34
N LEU A 38 -4.20 1.05 -0.51
CA LEU A 38 -3.28 1.63 0.45
C LEU A 38 -3.77 1.30 1.86
N SER A 39 -2.91 0.69 2.68
CA SER A 39 -3.12 0.52 4.11
C SER A 39 -2.09 1.35 4.85
N LEU A 40 -2.50 2.44 5.49
CA LEU A 40 -1.61 3.37 6.20
C LEU A 40 -1.74 3.22 7.71
N ASP A 41 -0.59 3.17 8.36
CA ASP A 41 -0.47 3.32 9.79
C ASP A 41 -0.96 4.71 10.22
N ALA A 42 -1.91 4.73 11.13
CA ALA A 42 -2.49 5.92 11.74
C ALA A 42 -2.11 6.04 13.22
N SER A 43 -1.11 5.31 13.70
CA SER A 43 -0.63 5.43 15.07
C SER A 43 -0.08 6.82 15.38
N GLY A 44 0.05 7.12 16.67
CA GLY A 44 0.57 8.40 17.14
C GLY A 44 1.99 8.73 16.65
N SER A 45 2.84 7.74 16.35
CA SER A 45 4.20 7.96 15.84
C SER A 45 4.21 8.51 14.42
N MET A 46 3.15 8.25 13.65
CA MET A 46 3.01 8.71 12.27
C MET A 46 2.68 10.20 12.14
N ILE A 47 2.32 10.91 13.22
CA ILE A 47 1.91 12.33 13.20
C ILE A 47 2.84 13.21 12.34
N PRO A 48 4.18 13.17 12.51
CA PRO A 48 5.07 14.03 11.73
C PRO A 48 4.97 13.77 10.21
N LEU A 49 4.79 12.52 9.79
CA LEU A 49 4.71 12.12 8.38
C LEU A 49 3.38 12.53 7.73
N TYR A 50 2.31 12.65 8.53
CA TYR A 50 1.04 13.22 8.06
C TYR A 50 1.13 14.75 7.96
N GLU A 51 1.74 15.41 8.95
CA GLU A 51 1.83 16.87 9.01
C GLU A 51 2.79 17.46 7.95
N ASP A 52 3.91 16.78 7.65
CA ASP A 52 4.90 17.25 6.68
C ASP A 52 4.57 16.92 5.20
N GLY A 53 3.45 16.21 4.99
CA GLY A 53 2.96 15.81 3.67
C GLY A 53 3.64 14.55 3.10
N THR A 54 4.44 13.83 3.86
CA THR A 54 5.05 12.56 3.43
C THR A 54 3.97 11.54 3.06
N VAL A 55 2.97 11.35 3.91
CA VAL A 55 1.85 10.43 3.63
C VAL A 55 1.08 10.85 2.38
N GLN A 56 0.87 12.16 2.16
CA GLN A 56 0.25 12.65 0.94
C GLN A 56 1.07 12.26 -0.31
N GLN A 57 2.39 12.33 -0.24
CA GLN A 57 3.27 11.90 -1.32
C GLN A 57 3.26 10.37 -1.51
N VAL A 58 3.09 9.57 -0.45
CA VAL A 58 2.86 8.12 -0.57
C VAL A 58 1.56 7.84 -1.32
N CYS A 59 0.47 8.51 -0.95
CA CYS A 59 -0.81 8.40 -1.64
C CYS A 59 -0.69 8.73 -3.13
N ALA A 60 0.05 9.79 -3.49
CA ALA A 60 0.23 10.19 -4.89
C ALA A 60 0.93 9.11 -5.72
N ARG A 61 1.98 8.49 -5.14
CA ARG A 61 2.76 7.45 -5.82
C ARG A 61 1.98 6.15 -5.99
N LEU A 62 1.21 5.75 -4.98
CA LEU A 62 0.33 4.59 -5.15
C LEU A 62 -0.81 4.88 -6.15
N LEU A 63 -1.40 6.07 -6.11
CA LEU A 63 -2.44 6.44 -7.08
C LEU A 63 -1.94 6.33 -8.52
N ALA A 64 -0.68 6.73 -8.78
CA ALA A 64 -0.10 6.56 -10.10
C ALA A 64 0.03 5.08 -10.53
N MET A 65 0.28 4.16 -9.58
CA MET A 65 0.23 2.70 -9.82
C MET A 65 -1.20 2.22 -10.09
N ALA A 66 -2.18 2.72 -9.32
CA ALA A 66 -3.59 2.42 -9.54
C ALA A 66 -4.05 2.81 -10.95
N MET A 67 -3.61 3.96 -11.46
CA MET A 67 -3.89 4.39 -12.83
C MET A 67 -3.25 3.51 -13.92
N GLN A 68 -2.31 2.60 -13.57
CA GLN A 68 -1.76 1.62 -14.51
C GLN A 68 -2.47 0.26 -14.43
N PHE A 69 -2.93 -0.14 -13.24
CA PHE A 69 -3.43 -1.50 -12.99
C PHE A 69 -4.94 -1.60 -12.81
N ASP A 70 -5.55 -0.61 -12.17
CA ASP A 70 -6.97 -0.64 -11.78
C ASP A 70 -7.82 -0.09 -12.93
N ASP A 71 -8.95 -0.73 -13.20
CA ASP A 71 -9.80 -0.39 -14.34
C ASP A 71 -10.50 0.96 -14.16
N ASN A 72 -10.80 1.33 -12.92
CA ASN A 72 -11.33 2.62 -12.52
C ASN A 72 -10.23 3.66 -12.22
N GLY A 73 -8.95 3.26 -12.24
CA GLY A 73 -7.79 4.09 -11.96
C GLY A 73 -7.73 4.65 -10.54
N ALA A 74 -8.38 3.98 -9.58
CA ALA A 74 -8.51 4.42 -8.19
C ALA A 74 -7.77 3.51 -7.22
N ALA A 75 -7.41 4.05 -6.05
CA ALA A 75 -6.86 3.26 -4.95
C ALA A 75 -7.81 3.30 -3.76
N ASP A 76 -8.17 2.13 -3.22
CA ASP A 76 -8.84 2.03 -1.93
C ASP A 76 -7.91 2.47 -0.81
N ALA A 77 -8.38 3.26 0.14
CA ALA A 77 -7.58 3.73 1.27
C ALA A 77 -8.12 3.20 2.60
N PHE A 78 -7.23 2.58 3.37
CA PHE A 78 -7.46 2.07 4.72
C PHE A 78 -6.49 2.73 5.69
N LEU A 79 -6.97 2.98 6.90
CA LEU A 79 -6.15 3.36 8.05
C LEU A 79 -6.20 2.25 9.10
N PHE A 80 -5.12 2.10 9.85
CA PHE A 80 -5.07 1.22 11.00
C PHE A 80 -4.29 1.84 12.16
N ASP A 81 -4.76 1.60 13.38
CA ASP A 81 -4.04 1.80 14.63
C ASP A 81 -4.24 0.54 15.49
N THR A 82 -4.80 0.64 16.70
CA THR A 82 -5.37 -0.51 17.43
C THR A 82 -6.74 -0.95 16.89
N SER A 83 -7.28 -0.21 15.93
CA SER A 83 -8.51 -0.46 15.19
C SER A 83 -8.26 -0.24 13.69
N ASP A 84 -9.26 -0.43 12.84
CA ASP A 84 -9.10 -0.28 11.40
C ASP A 84 -10.30 0.43 10.75
N LYS A 85 -10.04 1.14 9.66
CA LYS A 85 -11.05 1.90 8.95
C LYS A 85 -10.79 1.96 7.45
N GLU A 86 -11.84 1.71 6.67
CA GLU A 86 -11.88 2.11 5.27
C GLU A 86 -12.26 3.60 5.18
N VAL A 87 -11.41 4.41 4.57
CA VAL A 87 -11.61 5.86 4.43
C VAL A 87 -12.42 6.16 3.18
N GLY A 88 -12.12 5.47 2.08
CA GLY A 88 -12.76 5.65 0.77
C GLY A 88 -11.77 5.41 -0.36
N GLU A 89 -12.11 5.89 -1.55
CA GLU A 89 -11.33 5.72 -2.77
C GLU A 89 -10.62 7.03 -3.17
N ILE A 90 -9.33 6.89 -3.50
CA ILE A 90 -8.50 7.95 -4.04
C ILE A 90 -8.56 7.88 -5.56
N PHE A 91 -9.01 8.95 -6.19
CA PHE A 91 -9.01 9.17 -7.63
C PHE A 91 -8.11 10.37 -7.97
N GLU A 92 -7.65 10.45 -9.22
CA GLU A 92 -6.95 11.64 -9.72
C GLU A 92 -7.74 12.94 -9.43
N LYS A 93 -9.05 12.91 -9.67
CA LYS A 93 -9.95 14.08 -9.54
C LYS A 93 -10.19 14.57 -8.11
N ASN A 94 -10.01 13.72 -7.09
CA ASN A 94 -10.28 14.07 -5.69
C ASN A 94 -9.04 13.99 -4.81
N PHE A 95 -7.89 13.64 -5.37
CA PHE A 95 -6.68 13.31 -4.61
C PHE A 95 -6.31 14.39 -3.58
N PHE A 96 -6.33 15.66 -3.99
CA PHE A 96 -5.92 16.75 -3.12
C PHE A 96 -6.86 16.89 -1.92
N GLU A 97 -8.17 16.97 -2.16
CA GLU A 97 -9.18 17.09 -1.11
C GLU A 97 -9.27 15.84 -0.25
N PHE A 98 -9.15 14.65 -0.85
CA PHE A 98 -9.14 13.39 -0.12
C PHE A 98 -7.98 13.36 0.88
N THR A 99 -6.76 13.68 0.43
CA THR A 99 -5.56 13.64 1.29
C THR A 99 -5.52 14.77 2.32
N THR A 100 -6.06 15.95 2.00
CA THR A 100 -6.05 17.11 2.91
C THR A 100 -7.26 17.19 3.84
N ASN A 101 -8.35 16.47 3.55
CA ASN A 101 -9.56 16.48 4.36
C ASN A 101 -9.93 15.09 4.87
N ASP A 102 -10.38 14.18 4.00
CA ASP A 102 -11.01 12.92 4.42
C ASP A 102 -10.02 12.01 5.15
N LEU A 103 -8.83 11.85 4.57
CA LEU A 103 -7.74 11.07 5.13
C LEU A 103 -7.25 11.66 6.45
N LEU A 104 -6.94 12.97 6.48
CA LEU A 104 -6.47 13.65 7.70
C LEU A 104 -7.52 13.63 8.80
N LYS A 105 -8.81 13.83 8.47
CA LYS A 105 -9.91 13.76 9.44
C LYS A 105 -10.09 12.36 10.00
N ALA A 106 -9.88 11.31 9.19
CA ALA A 106 -9.88 9.94 9.67
C ALA A 106 -8.67 9.68 10.57
N PHE A 107 -7.47 10.12 10.14
CA PHE A 107 -6.24 10.03 10.91
C PHE A 107 -6.36 10.72 12.28
N TYR A 108 -6.81 11.97 12.39
CA TYR A 108 -6.89 12.62 13.71
C TYR A 108 -7.87 11.95 14.70
N LYS A 109 -8.77 11.08 14.21
CA LYS A 109 -9.68 10.25 15.02
C LYS A 109 -9.08 8.89 15.42
N MET A 110 -8.00 8.46 14.77
CA MET A 110 -7.30 7.19 14.97
C MET A 110 -5.84 7.51 15.28
N ARG A 111 -5.41 7.41 16.53
CA ARG A 111 -4.03 7.71 16.96
C ARG A 111 -3.61 6.80 18.11
N GLY A 112 -4.09 5.56 18.08
CA GLY A 112 -3.74 4.53 19.05
C GLY A 112 -2.32 3.99 18.87
N GLY A 113 -2.07 2.82 19.44
CA GLY A 113 -0.92 1.99 19.11
C GLY A 113 -1.09 1.32 17.74
N THR A 114 -0.31 0.26 17.50
CA THR A 114 -0.23 -0.34 16.16
C THR A 114 -0.64 -1.82 16.20
N SER A 115 -1.65 -2.18 15.41
CA SER A 115 -2.13 -3.55 15.18
C SER A 115 -2.40 -3.76 13.69
N TYR A 116 -1.90 -4.86 13.11
CA TYR A 116 -2.01 -5.12 11.68
C TYR A 116 -3.12 -6.12 11.32
N ALA A 117 -3.46 -7.04 12.21
CA ALA A 117 -4.28 -8.19 11.86
C ALA A 117 -5.68 -7.80 11.38
N ASP A 118 -6.29 -6.78 11.97
CA ASP A 118 -7.67 -6.43 11.68
C ASP A 118 -7.82 -5.71 10.34
N VAL A 119 -6.90 -4.79 10.00
CA VAL A 119 -6.89 -4.18 8.67
C VAL A 119 -6.56 -5.20 7.57
N ILE A 120 -5.67 -6.17 7.83
CA ILE A 120 -5.38 -7.26 6.90
C ILE A 120 -6.66 -8.06 6.64
N LYS A 121 -7.37 -8.48 7.69
CA LYS A 121 -8.64 -9.21 7.57
C LYS A 121 -9.71 -8.39 6.85
N ARG A 122 -9.80 -7.07 7.08
CA ARG A 122 -10.74 -6.20 6.37
C ARG A 122 -10.47 -6.21 4.87
N ILE A 123 -9.23 -5.99 4.48
CA ILE A 123 -8.82 -5.92 3.06
C ILE A 123 -9.05 -7.27 2.38
N VAL A 124 -8.68 -8.38 3.03
CA VAL A 124 -9.00 -9.73 2.54
C VAL A 124 -10.50 -9.86 2.33
N LYS A 125 -11.31 -9.57 3.35
CA LYS A 125 -12.78 -9.66 3.27
C LYS A 125 -13.36 -8.79 2.14
N LYS A 126 -12.83 -7.59 1.90
CA LYS A 126 -13.28 -6.73 0.80
C LYS A 126 -13.00 -7.38 -0.54
N TYR A 127 -11.76 -7.79 -0.79
CA TYR A 127 -11.34 -8.27 -2.10
C TYR A 127 -11.75 -9.70 -2.43
N THR A 128 -12.16 -10.48 -1.43
CA THR A 128 -12.69 -11.85 -1.62
C THR A 128 -14.21 -11.92 -1.63
N LYS A 129 -14.92 -10.79 -1.45
CA LYS A 129 -16.40 -10.76 -1.49
C LYS A 129 -16.95 -11.13 -2.86
N THR A 130 -16.24 -10.77 -3.92
CA THR A 130 -16.56 -11.10 -5.31
C THR A 130 -15.28 -11.48 -6.04
N ALA A 131 -15.37 -12.43 -6.98
CA ALA A 131 -14.27 -12.71 -7.88
C ALA A 131 -13.91 -11.45 -8.70
N GLY A 132 -12.63 -11.28 -9.00
CA GLY A 132 -12.13 -10.12 -9.74
C GLY A 132 -10.61 -10.19 -9.91
N ASP A 133 -10.05 -9.14 -10.50
CA ASP A 133 -8.60 -9.00 -10.68
C ASP A 133 -7.85 -9.08 -9.33
N PRO A 134 -6.57 -9.49 -9.33
CA PRO A 134 -5.77 -9.57 -8.12
C PRO A 134 -5.66 -8.20 -7.46
N ALA A 135 -5.47 -8.15 -6.15
CA ALA A 135 -5.25 -6.91 -5.43
C ALA A 135 -3.76 -6.70 -5.16
N TYR A 136 -3.26 -5.50 -5.44
CA TYR A 136 -1.95 -5.00 -5.03
C TYR A 136 -2.15 -4.05 -3.84
N VAL A 137 -1.71 -4.47 -2.66
CA VAL A 137 -1.85 -3.71 -1.41
C VAL A 137 -0.51 -3.13 -1.01
N LEU A 138 -0.41 -1.81 -0.93
CA LEU A 138 0.72 -1.13 -0.30
C LEU A 138 0.43 -0.90 1.17
N PHE A 139 1.20 -1.54 2.05
CA PHE A 139 1.07 -1.44 3.50
C PHE A 139 2.22 -0.60 4.05
N VAL A 140 1.92 0.52 4.72
CA VAL A 140 2.92 1.51 5.12
C VAL A 140 2.85 1.78 6.61
N THR A 141 4.00 1.74 7.28
CA THR A 141 4.16 1.95 8.73
C THR A 141 5.54 2.52 9.03
N ASP A 142 5.70 3.19 10.17
CA ASP A 142 6.98 3.71 10.66
C ASP A 142 7.62 2.83 11.74
N GLY A 143 6.95 1.74 12.14
CA GLY A 143 7.40 0.94 13.26
C GLY A 143 6.85 -0.48 13.30
N ASP A 144 6.85 -1.04 14.50
CA ASP A 144 6.48 -2.41 14.81
C ASP A 144 5.02 -2.48 15.32
N ASN A 145 4.42 -3.67 15.34
CA ASN A 145 3.06 -3.88 15.82
C ASN A 145 2.98 -4.72 17.11
N SER A 146 1.85 -4.59 17.79
CA SER A 146 1.56 -5.27 19.05
C SER A 146 0.96 -6.67 18.87
N ASP A 147 0.35 -6.96 17.72
CA ASP A 147 -0.46 -8.17 17.47
C ASP A 147 0.22 -9.17 16.51
N LYS A 148 1.55 -9.33 16.65
CA LYS A 148 2.39 -10.14 15.76
C LYS A 148 1.83 -11.52 15.41
N LYS A 149 1.39 -12.28 16.42
CA LYS A 149 0.83 -13.63 16.21
C LYS A 149 -0.45 -13.60 15.36
N GLN A 150 -1.32 -12.62 15.61
CA GLN A 150 -2.56 -12.46 14.87
C GLN A 150 -2.29 -11.97 13.43
N ALA A 151 -1.33 -11.08 13.26
CA ALA A 151 -0.92 -10.58 11.95
C ALA A 151 -0.28 -11.68 11.10
N GLU A 152 0.60 -12.52 11.68
CA GLU A 152 1.14 -13.72 11.01
C GLU A 152 0.04 -14.67 10.54
N ALA A 153 -0.91 -14.99 11.43
CA ALA A 153 -2.04 -15.85 11.07
C ALA A 153 -2.91 -15.24 9.95
N ALA A 154 -3.15 -13.92 9.99
CA ALA A 154 -3.89 -13.21 8.96
C ALA A 154 -3.16 -13.22 7.61
N MET A 155 -1.83 -13.07 7.59
CA MET A 155 -1.03 -13.15 6.36
C MET A 155 -0.97 -14.56 5.77
N ILE A 156 -0.87 -15.59 6.62
CA ILE A 156 -0.97 -16.99 6.17
C ILE A 156 -2.34 -17.24 5.53
N GLU A 157 -3.42 -16.76 6.15
CA GLU A 157 -4.75 -16.89 5.57
C GLU A 157 -4.88 -16.10 4.26
N ALA A 158 -4.37 -14.87 4.22
CA ALA A 158 -4.39 -14.01 3.03
C ALA A 158 -3.68 -14.66 1.83
N SER A 159 -2.69 -15.53 2.05
CA SER A 159 -1.96 -16.22 0.99
C SER A 159 -2.80 -17.19 0.16
N LYS A 160 -4.05 -17.48 0.57
CA LYS A 160 -5.01 -18.30 -0.18
C LYS A 160 -5.78 -17.52 -1.24
N TYR A 161 -5.64 -16.19 -1.27
CA TYR A 161 -6.44 -15.29 -2.08
C TYR A 161 -5.56 -14.50 -3.06
N PRO A 162 -6.11 -13.96 -4.17
CA PRO A 162 -5.36 -13.20 -5.15
C PRO A 162 -5.04 -11.79 -4.62
N ILE A 163 -4.25 -11.70 -3.55
CA ILE A 163 -3.84 -10.46 -2.90
C ILE A 163 -2.34 -10.51 -2.63
N PHE A 164 -1.62 -9.55 -3.20
CA PHE A 164 -0.20 -9.30 -2.95
C PHE A 164 -0.02 -8.11 -2.01
N TRP A 165 0.92 -8.24 -1.07
CA TRP A 165 1.18 -7.25 -0.03
C TRP A 165 2.60 -6.69 -0.18
N GLN A 166 2.72 -5.43 -0.58
CA GLN A 166 3.99 -4.71 -0.51
C GLN A 166 4.05 -3.95 0.81
N PHE A 167 4.86 -4.43 1.76
CA PHE A 167 5.16 -3.70 2.98
C PHE A 167 6.27 -2.67 2.73
N VAL A 168 6.08 -1.46 3.25
CA VAL A 168 7.06 -0.36 3.21
C VAL A 168 7.23 0.21 4.60
N GLY A 169 8.42 0.02 5.16
CA GLY A 169 8.84 0.66 6.41
C GLY A 169 9.42 2.04 6.12
N ILE A 170 8.90 3.09 6.77
CA ILE A 170 9.41 4.45 6.64
C ILE A 170 10.13 4.86 7.92
N GLY A 171 11.37 5.33 7.82
CA GLY A 171 12.15 5.78 8.96
C GLY A 171 13.26 4.80 9.35
N LYS A 172 13.68 4.86 10.62
CA LYS A 172 14.92 4.22 11.11
C LYS A 172 14.68 3.05 12.07
N SER A 173 13.46 2.55 12.16
CA SER A 173 13.13 1.35 12.93
C SER A 173 13.83 0.13 12.34
N SER A 174 14.00 -0.96 13.12
CA SER A 174 14.60 -2.20 12.61
C SER A 174 13.70 -2.97 11.66
N PHE A 175 12.37 -2.83 11.82
CA PHE A 175 11.35 -3.51 11.01
C PHE A 175 11.47 -5.05 10.98
N ASP A 176 12.07 -5.67 12.01
CA ASP A 176 12.31 -7.12 12.07
C ASP A 176 11.04 -7.95 11.83
N PHE A 177 9.88 -7.44 12.25
CA PHE A 177 8.61 -8.11 12.02
C PHE A 177 8.16 -8.07 10.55
N LEU A 178 8.38 -6.96 9.83
CA LEU A 178 8.07 -6.87 8.41
C LEU A 178 9.00 -7.76 7.58
N GLU A 179 10.29 -7.82 7.93
CA GLU A 179 11.24 -8.79 7.35
C GLU A 179 10.81 -10.24 7.59
N LYS A 180 10.22 -10.52 8.76
CA LYS A 180 9.63 -11.82 9.05
C LYS A 180 8.39 -12.10 8.18
N LEU A 181 7.52 -11.11 7.94
CA LEU A 181 6.32 -11.29 7.10
C LEU A 181 6.67 -11.59 5.64
N ASP A 182 7.70 -10.94 5.12
CA ASP A 182 8.31 -11.20 3.82
C ASP A 182 8.75 -12.66 3.68
N ASN A 183 9.40 -13.21 4.70
CA ASN A 183 9.93 -14.58 4.69
C ASN A 183 9.02 -15.63 5.34
N LEU A 184 7.75 -15.28 5.59
CA LEU A 184 6.83 -16.05 6.43
C LEU A 184 6.59 -17.46 5.89
N LYS A 185 6.71 -18.48 6.76
CA LYS A 185 6.47 -19.88 6.41
C LYS A 185 5.00 -20.26 6.62
N GLY A 186 4.56 -21.34 5.97
CA GLY A 186 3.19 -21.86 6.07
C GLY A 186 2.18 -21.22 5.12
N ARG A 187 2.61 -20.26 4.28
CA ARG A 187 1.80 -19.66 3.23
C ARG A 187 1.58 -20.62 2.05
N VAL A 188 0.41 -20.51 1.39
CA VAL A 188 0.12 -21.25 0.16
C VAL A 188 0.99 -20.73 -0.98
N VAL A 189 1.13 -19.40 -1.11
CA VAL A 189 2.06 -18.73 -2.02
C VAL A 189 2.76 -17.60 -1.27
N ASP A 190 3.99 -17.30 -1.65
CA ASP A 190 4.67 -16.11 -1.11
C ASP A 190 3.96 -14.85 -1.62
N ASN A 191 3.13 -14.25 -0.78
CA ASN A 191 2.23 -13.15 -1.14
C ASN A 191 2.65 -11.80 -0.56
N ALA A 192 3.89 -11.66 -0.08
CA ALA A 192 4.34 -10.44 0.56
C ALA A 192 5.79 -10.13 0.19
N ASN A 193 6.08 -8.85 -0.04
CA ASN A 193 7.43 -8.32 -0.15
C ASN A 193 7.64 -7.21 0.89
N PHE A 194 8.86 -7.00 1.34
CA PHE A 194 9.22 -5.88 2.22
C PHE A 194 10.43 -5.09 1.73
N PHE A 195 10.38 -3.77 1.88
CA PHE A 195 11.59 -2.94 1.92
C PHE A 195 11.42 -1.75 2.87
N ALA A 196 12.53 -1.26 3.39
CA ALA A 196 12.58 -0.04 4.19
C ALA A 196 13.17 1.14 3.40
N VAL A 197 12.73 2.35 3.74
CA VAL A 197 13.30 3.62 3.28
C VAL A 197 13.42 4.58 4.45
N ASN A 198 14.61 5.12 4.69
CA ASN A 198 14.82 6.09 5.78
C ASN A 198 13.98 7.35 5.59
N ASP A 199 13.96 7.87 4.36
CA ASP A 199 13.12 9.00 3.95
C ASP A 199 12.60 8.70 2.54
N ILE A 200 11.28 8.47 2.43
CA ILE A 200 10.63 8.18 1.15
C ILE A 200 10.58 9.39 0.21
N ASN A 201 10.86 10.61 0.71
CA ASN A 201 11.01 11.79 -0.13
C ASN A 201 12.41 11.93 -0.72
N ALA A 202 13.41 11.23 -0.16
CA ALA A 202 14.79 11.26 -0.64
C ALA A 202 15.07 10.22 -1.75
N ILE A 203 14.26 9.15 -1.83
CA ILE A 203 14.35 8.16 -2.91
C ILE A 203 13.70 8.71 -4.20
N THR A 204 14.29 8.39 -5.35
CA THR A 204 13.70 8.76 -6.64
C THR A 204 12.41 7.98 -6.88
N ASP A 205 11.44 8.59 -7.58
CA ASP A 205 10.19 7.90 -7.91
C ASP A 205 10.43 6.62 -8.72
N GLN A 206 11.40 6.63 -9.65
CA GLN A 206 11.75 5.47 -10.46
C GLN A 206 12.25 4.31 -9.60
N GLU A 207 13.18 4.59 -8.68
CA GLU A 207 13.71 3.57 -7.79
C GLU A 207 12.64 3.03 -6.85
N LEU A 208 11.77 3.91 -6.32
CA LEU A 208 10.65 3.45 -5.48
C LEU A 208 9.72 2.51 -6.25
N TYR A 209 9.33 2.86 -7.49
CA TYR A 209 8.48 1.98 -8.30
C TYR A 209 9.15 0.65 -8.61
N GLN A 210 10.45 0.63 -8.90
CA GLN A 210 11.19 -0.61 -9.11
C GLN A 210 11.18 -1.51 -7.86
N ARG A 211 11.41 -0.94 -6.68
CA ARG A 211 11.34 -1.68 -5.40
C ARG A 211 9.94 -2.23 -5.14
N MET A 212 8.90 -1.40 -5.33
CA MET A 212 7.50 -1.80 -5.18
C MET A 212 7.06 -2.91 -6.15
N LEU A 213 7.68 -3.01 -7.31
CA LEU A 213 7.35 -4.00 -8.34
C LEU A 213 8.28 -5.21 -8.38
N THR A 214 9.22 -5.33 -7.44
CA THR A 214 10.27 -6.36 -7.49
C THR A 214 9.68 -7.78 -7.48
N GLU A 215 8.75 -8.06 -6.56
CA GLU A 215 8.21 -9.41 -6.40
C GLU A 215 6.80 -9.60 -6.95
N PHE A 216 6.09 -8.53 -7.27
CA PHE A 216 4.73 -8.63 -7.78
C PHE A 216 4.61 -9.48 -9.06
N PRO A 217 5.48 -9.35 -10.09
CA PRO A 217 5.50 -10.26 -11.25
C PRO A 217 5.74 -11.73 -10.88
N LEU A 218 6.60 -11.98 -9.89
CA LEU A 218 6.93 -13.33 -9.43
C LEU A 218 5.73 -13.97 -8.72
N TRP A 219 5.09 -13.20 -7.84
CA TRP A 219 3.86 -13.61 -7.17
C TRP A 219 2.74 -13.89 -8.17
N LEU A 220 2.53 -13.01 -9.17
CA LEU A 220 1.49 -13.22 -10.19
C LEU A 220 1.67 -14.55 -10.92
N LYS A 221 2.91 -14.92 -11.25
CA LYS A 221 3.22 -16.21 -11.87
C LYS A 221 2.90 -17.37 -10.92
N ALA A 222 3.39 -17.31 -9.68
CA ALA A 222 3.18 -18.36 -8.69
C ALA A 222 1.70 -18.52 -8.30
N ALA A 223 0.95 -17.43 -8.20
CA ALA A 223 -0.48 -17.43 -7.93
C ALA A 223 -1.28 -18.13 -9.05
N LYS A 224 -0.92 -17.88 -10.32
CA LYS A 224 -1.51 -18.57 -11.48
C LYS A 224 -1.21 -20.06 -11.48
N GLU A 225 0.03 -20.45 -11.22
CA GLU A 225 0.44 -21.86 -11.13
C GLU A 225 -0.31 -22.62 -10.03
N LYS A 226 -0.74 -21.93 -8.97
CA LYS A 226 -1.52 -22.50 -7.86
C LYS A 226 -3.04 -22.35 -8.01
N GLY A 227 -3.52 -21.73 -9.09
CA GLY A 227 -4.94 -21.48 -9.32
C GLY A 227 -5.59 -20.52 -8.34
N ILE A 228 -4.80 -19.63 -7.71
CA ILE A 228 -5.29 -18.57 -6.82
C ILE A 228 -5.78 -17.35 -7.65
N TYR A 229 -5.09 -17.07 -8.75
CA TYR A 229 -5.37 -16.02 -9.73
C TYR A 229 -5.48 -16.61 -11.13
#